data_AF-A0A6A6PBR9-F1
#
_entry.id   AF-A0A6A6PBR9-F1
#
_cell.length_a   1.000
_cell.length_b   1.000
_cell.length_c   1.000
_cell.angle_alpha   90.00
_cell.angle_beta   90.00
_cell.angle_gamma   90.00
#
_symmetry.space_group_name_H-M   'P 1'
#
loop_
_entity.id
_entity.type
_entity.pdbx_description
1 polymer ?
#
loop_
_entity_poly.entity_id
_entity_poly.type
_entity_poly.pdbx_seq_one_letter_code
_entity_poly.pdbx_strand_id
1 'polypeptide(L)'
;RLTLFTRSPCGLCDAAKAVLSRVRARRPRCAYAEVDVMAPGQARWKALYEFDAPVVHVDRVGGAGGAPAATATAAATKKLMHRFGEAQVEALMDEVEK
;
A
#
# COMPACT_ATOMS: atom_id res chain seq x y z
N ARG A 1 -0.15 0.21 -9.17
CA ARG A 1 -1.16 0.61 -8.16
C ARG A 1 -0.51 0.54 -6.80
N LEU A 2 -0.75 1.53 -5.95
CA LEU A 2 -0.31 1.60 -4.56
C LEU A 2 -1.53 1.48 -3.63
N THR A 3 -1.44 0.64 -2.62
CA THR A 3 -2.46 0.55 -1.56
C THR A 3 -1.79 0.69 -0.19
N LEU A 4 -2.08 1.76 0.54
CA LEU A 4 -1.55 2.00 1.88
C LEU A 4 -2.55 1.53 2.94
N PHE A 5 -2.12 0.62 3.79
CA PHE A 5 -2.84 0.16 4.97
C PHE A 5 -2.41 0.97 6.19
N THR A 6 -3.37 1.59 6.84
CA THR A 6 -3.18 2.48 7.99
C THR A 6 -4.04 2.06 9.17
N ARG A 7 -3.75 2.60 10.34
CA ARG A 7 -4.61 2.55 11.54
C ARG A 7 -4.61 3.92 12.21
N SER A 8 -5.59 4.20 13.06
CA SER A 8 -5.60 5.39 13.92
C SER A 8 -5.69 5.01 15.40
N PRO A 9 -4.90 5.63 16.31
CA PRO A 9 -3.79 6.57 16.05
C PRO A 9 -2.50 5.86 15.59
N CYS A 10 -1.70 6.51 14.74
CA CYS A 10 -0.45 5.95 14.18
C CYS A 10 0.52 7.03 13.64
N GLY A 11 1.56 7.39 14.40
CA GLY A 11 2.54 8.41 13.97
C GLY A 11 3.41 7.99 12.77
N LEU A 12 3.65 6.68 12.60
CA LEU A 12 4.37 6.17 11.42
C LEU A 12 3.52 6.29 10.13
N CYS A 13 2.20 6.23 10.25
CA CYS A 13 1.30 6.31 9.11
C CYS A 13 1.33 7.69 8.45
N ASP A 14 1.51 8.76 9.23
CA ASP A 14 1.66 10.12 8.68
C ASP A 14 2.94 10.27 7.86
N ALA A 15 4.06 9.71 8.36
CA ALA A 15 5.32 9.68 7.62
C ALA A 15 5.19 8.87 6.31
N ALA A 16 4.53 7.71 6.37
CA ALA A 16 4.26 6.89 5.19
C ALA A 16 3.41 7.64 4.14
N LYS A 17 2.36 8.35 4.56
CA LYS A 17 1.53 9.18 3.66
C LYS A 17 2.35 10.26 2.98
N ALA A 18 3.24 10.93 3.71
CA ALA A 18 4.13 11.94 3.14
C ALA A 18 5.07 11.36 2.08
N VAL A 19 5.67 10.20 2.34
CA VAL A 19 6.53 9.47 1.37
C VAL A 19 5.74 9.13 0.11
N LEU A 20 4.56 8.54 0.24
CA LEU A 20 3.75 8.13 -0.91
C LEU A 20 3.22 9.32 -1.71
N SER A 21 2.90 10.43 -1.05
CA SER A 21 2.51 11.67 -1.73
C SER A 21 3.60 12.17 -2.68
N ARG A 22 4.86 12.18 -2.23
CA ARG A 22 6.01 12.61 -3.05
C ARG A 22 6.30 11.67 -4.21
N VAL A 23 6.24 10.36 -3.97
CA VAL A 23 6.40 9.35 -5.03
C VAL A 23 5.30 9.49 -6.09
N ARG A 24 4.05 9.71 -5.67
CA ARG A 24 2.93 9.91 -6.60
C ARG A 24 3.04 11.19 -7.42
N ALA A 25 3.60 12.26 -6.85
CA ALA A 25 3.87 13.48 -7.60
C ALA A 25 4.83 13.22 -8.78
N ARG A 26 5.78 12.29 -8.63
CA ARG A 26 6.68 11.86 -9.71
C ARG A 26 6.07 10.80 -10.64
N ARG A 27 5.09 10.03 -10.17
CA ARG A 27 4.39 8.98 -10.94
C ARG A 27 2.87 9.19 -10.99
N PRO A 28 2.38 10.21 -11.74
CA PRO A 28 0.97 10.62 -11.71
C PRO A 28 0.00 9.56 -12.26
N ARG A 29 0.49 8.60 -13.06
CA ARG A 29 -0.31 7.49 -13.61
C ARG A 29 -0.55 6.36 -12.61
N CYS A 30 0.09 6.41 -11.43
CA CYS A 30 -0.08 5.36 -10.43
C CYS A 30 -1.36 5.58 -9.60
N ALA A 31 -2.31 4.65 -9.73
CA ALA A 31 -3.50 4.61 -8.88
C ALA A 31 -3.10 4.40 -7.42
N TYR A 32 -3.76 5.12 -6.50
CA TYR A 32 -3.47 5.09 -5.07
C TYR A 32 -4.77 4.93 -4.27
N ALA A 33 -4.72 4.08 -3.25
CA ALA A 33 -5.82 3.85 -2.32
C ALA A 33 -5.30 3.76 -0.88
N GLU A 34 -6.13 4.17 0.07
CA GLU A 34 -5.88 4.01 1.51
C GLU A 34 -6.92 3.08 2.12
N VAL A 35 -6.48 2.24 3.06
CA VAL A 35 -7.33 1.31 3.80
C VAL A 35 -7.05 1.48 5.28
N ASP A 36 -8.03 1.97 6.03
CA ASP A 36 -7.99 1.90 7.48
C ASP A 36 -8.33 0.48 7.94
N VAL A 37 -7.34 -0.23 8.47
CA VAL A 37 -7.50 -1.62 8.91
C VAL A 37 -8.38 -1.76 10.14
N MET A 38 -8.63 -0.66 10.87
CA MET A 38 -9.52 -0.64 12.03
C MET A 38 -10.98 -0.36 11.66
N ALA A 39 -11.25 0.03 10.40
CA ALA A 39 -12.60 0.33 9.94
C ALA A 39 -13.50 -0.93 9.91
N PRO A 40 -14.81 -0.79 10.13
CA PRO A 40 -15.76 -1.89 9.97
C PRO A 40 -15.66 -2.54 8.58
N GLY A 41 -15.72 -3.87 8.53
CA GLY A 41 -15.58 -4.63 7.28
C GLY A 41 -14.14 -4.97 6.86
N GLN A 42 -13.13 -4.45 7.57
CA GLN A 42 -11.71 -4.72 7.29
C GLN A 42 -11.09 -5.80 8.19
N ALA A 43 -11.89 -6.72 8.73
CA ALA A 43 -11.44 -7.75 9.70
C ALA A 43 -10.23 -8.55 9.21
N ARG A 44 -10.17 -8.85 7.90
CA ARG A 44 -9.02 -9.51 7.28
C ARG A 44 -7.73 -8.69 7.40
N TRP A 45 -7.80 -7.39 7.10
CA TRP A 45 -6.62 -6.51 7.16
C TRP A 45 -6.24 -6.15 8.58
N LYS A 46 -7.24 -6.04 9.47
CA LYS A 46 -7.01 -5.89 10.90
C LYS A 46 -6.14 -7.03 11.41
N ALA A 47 -6.56 -8.28 11.20
CA ALA A 47 -5.82 -9.45 11.66
C ALA A 47 -4.40 -9.56 11.09
N LEU A 48 -4.14 -8.98 9.91
CA LEU A 48 -2.82 -9.02 9.27
C LEU A 48 -1.91 -7.84 9.67
N TYR A 49 -2.46 -6.63 9.82
CA TYR A 49 -1.68 -5.39 9.85
C TYR A 49 -2.00 -4.48 11.03
N GLU A 50 -2.87 -4.87 11.97
CA GLU A 50 -3.20 -4.02 13.12
C GLU A 50 -1.96 -3.61 13.93
N PHE A 51 -0.95 -4.48 14.02
CA PHE A 51 0.31 -4.22 14.74
C PHE A 51 1.48 -3.84 13.82
N ASP A 52 1.34 -4.04 12.50
CA ASP A 52 2.40 -3.81 11.51
C ASP A 52 2.18 -2.56 10.64
N ALA A 53 1.06 -1.87 10.80
CA ALA A 53 0.80 -0.62 10.09
C ALA A 53 1.86 0.47 10.42
N PRO A 54 2.33 1.25 9.43
CA PRO A 54 1.86 1.30 8.04
C PRO A 54 2.45 0.19 7.16
N VAL A 55 1.61 -0.34 6.25
CA VAL A 55 2.03 -1.29 5.22
C VAL A 55 1.60 -0.76 3.86
N VAL A 56 2.49 -0.73 2.86
CA VAL A 56 2.14 -0.37 1.48
C VAL A 56 2.27 -1.58 0.58
N HIS A 57 1.25 -1.84 -0.23
CA HIS A 57 1.28 -2.81 -1.32
C HIS A 57 1.50 -2.10 -2.65
N VAL A 58 2.28 -2.73 -3.51
CA VAL A 58 2.59 -2.29 -4.88
C VAL A 58 2.17 -3.41 -5.83
N ASP A 59 1.23 -3.09 -6.72
CA ASP A 59 0.63 -4.02 -7.69
C ASP A 59 0.79 -3.53 -9.12
N ARG A 60 0.95 -4.44 -10.10
CA ARG A 60 0.99 -4.08 -11.52
C ARG A 60 -0.40 -3.70 -12.01
N VAL A 61 -0.52 -2.56 -12.70
CA VAL A 61 -1.78 -2.16 -13.35
C VAL A 61 -1.94 -3.02 -14.61
N GLY A 62 -2.83 -4.01 -14.56
CA GLY A 62 -3.04 -4.98 -15.64
C GLY A 62 -3.44 -6.39 -15.16
N GLY A 63 -3.23 -6.70 -13.88
CA GLY A 63 -3.91 -7.82 -13.23
C GLY A 63 -5.38 -7.47 -13.04
N ALA A 64 -6.28 -8.28 -13.58
CA ALA A 64 -7.72 -8.07 -13.49
C ALA A 64 -8.16 -7.76 -12.05
N GLY A 65 -8.93 -6.68 -11.89
CA GLY A 65 -9.80 -6.51 -10.72
C GLY A 65 -9.69 -5.16 -10.05
N GLY A 66 -10.61 -4.25 -10.43
CA GLY A 66 -11.21 -3.30 -9.50
C GLY A 66 -12.06 -3.98 -8.41
N ALA A 67 -11.67 -5.19 -7.99
CA ALA A 67 -12.31 -5.92 -6.92
C ALA A 67 -11.74 -5.43 -5.57
N PRO A 68 -12.56 -5.45 -4.49
CA PRO A 68 -12.08 -5.16 -3.15
C PRO A 68 -10.93 -6.11 -2.84
N ALA A 69 -10.01 -5.69 -1.98
CA ALA A 69 -8.70 -6.31 -1.74
C ALA A 69 -8.73 -7.82 -1.33
N ALA A 70 -9.90 -8.45 -1.27
CA ALA A 70 -10.16 -9.88 -1.10
C ALA A 70 -9.51 -10.81 -2.15
N THR A 71 -9.21 -10.34 -3.37
CA THR A 71 -8.81 -11.25 -4.48
C THR A 71 -7.60 -10.77 -5.29
N ALA A 72 -6.68 -10.02 -4.68
CA ALA A 72 -5.34 -9.91 -5.26
C ALA A 72 -4.63 -11.27 -5.09
N THR A 73 -4.51 -12.03 -6.19
CA THR A 73 -3.70 -13.24 -6.23
C THR A 73 -2.28 -12.90 -5.80
N ALA A 74 -1.81 -13.54 -4.73
CA ALA A 74 -0.57 -13.26 -4.00
C ALA A 74 0.74 -13.35 -4.81
N ALA A 75 0.68 -13.64 -6.12
CA ALA A 75 1.84 -13.94 -6.94
C ALA A 75 2.62 -12.71 -7.44
N ALA A 76 2.06 -11.48 -7.37
CA ALA A 76 2.74 -10.28 -7.89
C ALA A 76 2.66 -9.03 -6.98
N THR A 77 2.02 -9.12 -5.82
CA THR A 77 1.93 -7.99 -4.88
C THR A 77 3.19 -7.92 -4.02
N LYS A 78 3.97 -6.87 -4.19
CA LYS A 78 5.10 -6.57 -3.31
C LYS A 78 4.66 -5.64 -2.19
N LYS A 79 5.29 -5.75 -1.01
CA LYS A 79 4.95 -4.92 0.15
C LYS A 79 6.16 -4.39 0.91
N LEU A 80 5.99 -3.20 1.48
CA LEU A 80 6.89 -2.61 2.49
C LEU A 80 6.07 -2.37 3.77
N MET A 81 6.70 -2.48 4.94
CA MET A 81 6.06 -2.30 6.24
C MET A 81 6.91 -1.49 7.20
N HIS A 82 6.30 -1.01 8.28
CA HIS A 82 6.91 -0.21 9.34
C HIS A 82 7.44 1.14 8.84
N ARG A 83 8.72 1.20 8.44
CA ARG A 83 9.38 2.42 7.96
C ARG A 83 9.96 2.16 6.58
N PHE A 84 9.58 2.99 5.62
CA PHE A 84 10.08 2.95 4.26
C PHE A 84 10.29 4.36 3.72
N GLY A 85 11.29 4.49 2.83
CA GLY A 85 11.62 5.74 2.14
C GLY A 85 11.12 5.78 0.70
N GLU A 86 11.22 6.95 0.08
CA GLU A 86 10.80 7.19 -1.30
C GLU A 86 11.48 6.25 -2.30
N ALA A 87 12.81 6.11 -2.19
CA ALA A 87 13.61 5.25 -3.07
C ALA A 87 13.23 3.76 -2.98
N GLN A 88 12.84 3.28 -1.79
CA GLN A 88 12.41 1.89 -1.61
C GLN A 88 11.06 1.64 -2.30
N VAL A 89 10.13 2.60 -2.19
CA VAL A 89 8.83 2.51 -2.87
C VAL A 89 9.03 2.53 -4.38
N GLU A 90 9.87 3.44 -4.89
CA GLU A 90 10.14 3.55 -6.32
C GLU A 90 10.81 2.31 -6.90
N ALA A 91 11.82 1.78 -6.22
CA ALA A 91 12.45 0.53 -6.63
C ALA A 91 11.43 -0.61 -6.71
N LEU A 92 10.53 -0.71 -5.71
CA LEU A 92 9.49 -1.73 -5.70
C LEU A 92 8.49 -1.56 -6.85
N MET A 93 8.16 -0.31 -7.20
CA MET A 93 7.32 0.00 -8.37
C MET A 93 8.02 -0.41 -9.67
N ASP A 94 9.29 -0.09 -9.83
CA ASP A 94 10.08 -0.46 -11.01
C ASP A 94 10.17 -1.98 -11.18
N GLU A 95 10.37 -2.72 -10.09
CA GLU A 95 10.40 -4.17 -10.12
C GLU A 95 9.05 -4.80 -10.49
N VAL A 96 7.93 -4.18 -10.09
CA VAL A 96 6.57 -4.65 -10.42
C VAL A 96 6.15 -4.28 -11.85
N GLU A 97 6.74 -3.22 -12.41
CA GLU A 97 6.54 -2.76 -13.80
C GLU A 97 7.45 -3.47 -14.82
N LYS A 98 8.52 -4.15 -14.36
CA LYS A 98 9.41 -4.96 -15.19
C LYS A 98 8.73 -6.22 -15.76
#